data_AF-A0A4P9WBK7-F1
#
_entry.id   AF-A0A4P9WBK7-F1
#
_cell.length_a   1.000
_cell.length_b   1.000
_cell.length_c   1.000
_cell.angle_alpha   90.00
_cell.angle_beta   90.00
_cell.angle_gamma   90.00
#
_symmetry.space_group_name_H-M   'P 1'
#
loop_
_entity.id
_entity.type
_entity.pdbx_description
1 polymer ?
#
loop_
_entity_poly.entity_id
_entity_poly.type
_entity_poly.pdbx_seq_one_letter_code
_entity_poly.pdbx_strand_id
1 'polypeptide(L)'
;MTTGPLSVEDKIEKGKLLKEQGNAEFKAGKNVEALRFYHQATLFLTGLDNGNALSSMVPSAVLAETAKKDITDTLRACYLNMAGELAWKRAAGAFGDLAR
;
A
#
# COMPACT_ATOMS: atom_id res chain seq x y z
N MET A 1 4.26 -26.54 -2.76
CA MET A 1 3.60 -25.28 -3.13
C MET A 1 4.47 -24.62 -4.18
N THR A 2 3.97 -24.45 -5.40
CA THR A 2 4.74 -23.92 -6.54
C THR A 2 5.08 -22.45 -6.31
N THR A 3 6.36 -22.15 -6.08
CA THR A 3 6.90 -20.79 -5.97
C THR A 3 7.07 -20.17 -7.36
N GLY A 4 5.95 -20.04 -8.09
CA GLY A 4 5.91 -19.26 -9.32
C GLY A 4 5.79 -17.76 -8.99
N PRO A 5 6.30 -16.86 -9.84
CA PRO A 5 6.00 -15.44 -9.70
C PRO A 5 4.48 -15.23 -9.79
N LEU A 6 3.91 -14.51 -8.81
CA LEU A 6 2.49 -14.13 -8.81
C LEU A 6 2.15 -13.38 -10.10
N SER A 7 0.96 -13.63 -10.65
CA SER A 7 0.44 -12.88 -11.80
C SER A 7 0.26 -11.40 -11.44
N VAL A 8 0.11 -10.54 -12.44
CA VAL A 8 -0.08 -9.10 -12.19
C VAL A 8 -1.42 -8.87 -11.48
N GLU A 9 -2.45 -9.59 -11.89
CA GLU A 9 -3.78 -9.59 -11.29
C GLU A 9 -3.72 -10.03 -9.82
N ASP A 10 -3.03 -11.13 -9.52
CA ASP A 10 -2.85 -11.62 -8.14
C ASP A 10 -2.13 -10.59 -7.27
N LYS A 11 -1.15 -9.87 -7.82
CA LYS A 11 -0.44 -8.81 -7.09
C LYS A 11 -1.35 -7.63 -6.78
N ILE A 12 -2.22 -7.25 -7.72
CA ILE A 12 -3.20 -6.17 -7.52
C ILE A 12 -4.19 -6.56 -6.42
N GLU A 13 -4.78 -7.75 -6.50
CA GLU A 13 -5.72 -8.24 -5.49
C GLU A 13 -5.06 -8.35 -4.12
N LYS A 14 -3.84 -8.87 -4.06
CA LYS A 14 -3.07 -8.97 -2.80
C LYS A 14 -2.76 -7.61 -2.21
N GLY A 15 -2.40 -6.63 -3.04
CA GLY A 15 -2.20 -5.24 -2.60
C GLY A 15 -3.47 -4.63 -1.98
N LYS A 16 -4.62 -4.83 -2.62
CA LYS A 16 -5.93 -4.38 -2.10
C LYS A 16 -6.27 -5.06 -0.77
N LEU A 17 -6.08 -6.38 -0.68
CA LEU A 17 -6.33 -7.15 0.54
C LEU A 17 -5.47 -6.67 1.71
N LEU A 18 -4.17 -6.46 1.48
CA LEU A 18 -3.24 -5.95 2.50
C LEU A 18 -3.63 -4.54 2.97
N LYS A 19 -4.10 -3.68 2.06
CA LYS A 19 -4.63 -2.36 2.44
C LYS A 19 -5.86 -2.48 3.34
N GLU A 20 -6.78 -3.42 3.07
CA GLU A 20 -7.94 -3.63 3.95
C GLU A 20 -7.56 -4.24 5.32
N GLN A 21 -6.54 -5.11 5.35
CA GLN A 21 -5.96 -5.58 6.62
C GLN A 21 -5.36 -4.42 7.42
N GLY A 22 -4.63 -3.52 6.76
CA GLY A 22 -4.12 -2.30 7.38
C GLY A 22 -5.24 -1.43 7.97
N ASN A 23 -6.36 -1.27 7.25
CA ASN A 23 -7.54 -0.55 7.76
C ASN A 23 -8.12 -1.21 9.01
N ALA A 24 -8.20 -2.55 9.02
CA ALA A 24 -8.73 -3.30 10.15
C ALA A 24 -7.86 -3.14 11.40
N GLU A 25 -6.54 -3.27 11.26
CA GLU A 25 -5.59 -3.07 12.36
C GLU A 25 -5.59 -1.61 12.86
N PHE A 26 -5.69 -0.64 11.94
CA PHE A 26 -5.79 0.78 12.30
C PHE A 26 -7.03 1.06 13.15
N LYS A 27 -8.19 0.51 12.75
CA LYS A 27 -9.43 0.61 13.55
C LYS A 27 -9.33 -0.09 14.89
N ALA A 28 -8.50 -1.13 15.01
CA ALA A 28 -8.21 -1.83 16.26
C ALA A 28 -7.17 -1.11 17.14
N GLY A 29 -6.65 0.04 16.73
CA GLY A 29 -5.61 0.80 17.45
C GLY A 29 -4.19 0.20 17.33
N LYS A 30 -4.02 -0.85 16.52
CA LYS A 30 -2.75 -1.54 16.27
C LYS A 30 -2.00 -0.86 15.13
N ASN A 31 -1.53 0.33 15.45
CA ASN A 31 -0.94 1.29 14.52
C ASN A 31 0.31 0.74 13.80
N VAL A 32 1.21 0.05 14.52
CA VAL A 32 2.44 -0.50 13.91
C VAL A 32 2.13 -1.61 12.90
N GLU A 33 1.17 -2.47 13.24
CA GLU A 33 0.68 -3.53 12.38
C GLU A 33 -0.03 -2.96 11.15
N ALA A 34 -0.82 -1.90 11.32
CA ALA A 34 -1.46 -1.18 10.23
C ALA A 34 -0.43 -0.62 9.24
N LEU A 35 0.61 0.10 9.71
CA LEU A 35 1.71 0.58 8.86
C LEU A 35 2.39 -0.55 8.11
N ARG A 36 2.65 -1.68 8.78
CA ARG A 36 3.28 -2.84 8.15
C ARG A 36 2.44 -3.35 6.98
N PHE A 37 1.12 -3.48 7.16
CA PHE A 37 0.23 -3.94 6.11
C PHE A 37 0.12 -2.93 4.95
N TYR A 38 0.04 -1.63 5.22
CA TYR A 38 0.08 -0.61 4.17
C TYR A 38 1.40 -0.63 3.39
N HIS A 39 2.54 -0.78 4.08
CA HIS A 39 3.84 -0.88 3.42
C HIS A 39 3.94 -2.14 2.56
N GLN A 40 3.48 -3.29 3.07
CA GLN A 40 3.41 -4.52 2.27
C GLN A 40 2.52 -4.35 1.04
N ALA A 41 1.38 -3.67 1.16
CA ALA A 41 0.53 -3.37 0.01
C ALA A 41 1.29 -2.56 -1.06
N THR A 42 2.09 -1.56 -0.66
CA THR A 42 2.90 -0.79 -1.62
C THR A 42 3.94 -1.66 -2.35
N LEU A 43 4.57 -2.64 -1.68
CA LEU A 43 5.57 -3.50 -2.32
C LEU A 43 4.99 -4.38 -3.44
N PHE A 44 3.72 -4.78 -3.33
CA PHE A 44 3.05 -5.55 -4.39
C PHE A 44 2.59 -4.67 -5.56
N LEU A 45 2.29 -3.39 -5.31
CA LEU A 45 1.66 -2.49 -6.27
C LEU A 45 2.65 -1.57 -6.99
N THR A 46 3.77 -1.22 -6.34
CA THR A 46 4.80 -0.33 -6.93
C THR A 46 5.45 -1.00 -8.13
N GLY A 47 5.52 -0.26 -9.24
CA GLY A 47 6.18 -0.71 -10.45
C GLY A 47 5.32 -1.59 -11.36
N LEU A 48 4.08 -1.91 -10.97
CA LEU A 48 3.11 -2.57 -11.86
C LEU A 48 2.60 -1.63 -12.95
N ASP A 49 2.47 -0.33 -12.63
CA ASP A 49 2.07 0.73 -13.55
C ASP A 49 3.18 1.11 -14.56
N ASN A 50 4.44 0.85 -14.23
CA ASN A 50 5.63 1.15 -15.03
C ASN A 50 5.87 0.16 -16.18
N GLY A 51 4.83 -0.12 -16.97
CA GLY A 51 4.92 -0.88 -18.23
C GLY A 51 5.87 -0.28 -19.28
N ASN A 52 6.51 0.87 -19.01
CA ASN A 52 7.43 1.55 -19.94
C ASN A 52 8.90 1.67 -19.49
N ALA A 53 9.22 1.64 -18.19
CA ALA A 53 10.60 1.97 -17.75
C ALA A 53 11.58 0.78 -17.81
N LEU A 54 11.08 -0.45 -17.69
CA LEU A 54 11.84 -1.71 -17.75
C LEU A 54 11.37 -2.64 -18.89
N SER A 55 10.42 -2.17 -19.70
CA SER A 55 9.77 -2.92 -20.79
C SER A 55 10.73 -3.35 -21.90
N SER A 56 11.89 -2.68 -22.01
CA SER A 56 12.95 -3.04 -22.95
C SER A 56 13.73 -4.29 -22.54
N MET A 57 13.64 -4.74 -21.29
CA MET A 57 14.38 -5.91 -20.78
C MET A 57 13.49 -7.10 -20.42
N VAL A 58 12.20 -6.87 -20.12
CA VAL A 58 11.25 -7.92 -19.77
C VAL A 58 9.92 -7.61 -20.46
N PRO A 59 9.29 -8.58 -21.16
CA PRO A 59 7.95 -8.41 -21.70
C PRO A 59 6.99 -8.13 -20.55
N SER A 60 6.63 -6.86 -20.36
CA SER A 60 5.66 -6.45 -19.35
C SER A 60 4.28 -6.44 -20.00
N ALA A 61 3.32 -7.10 -19.38
CA ALA A 61 1.93 -7.07 -19.83
C ALA A 61 1.43 -5.62 -19.79
N VAL A 62 0.89 -5.14 -20.91
CA VAL A 62 0.27 -3.82 -20.97
C VAL A 62 -0.98 -3.86 -20.11
N LEU A 63 -0.92 -3.22 -18.95
CA LEU A 63 -2.07 -3.09 -18.06
C LEU A 63 -3.15 -2.21 -18.67
N ALA A 64 -4.41 -2.62 -18.50
CA ALA A 64 -5.56 -1.77 -18.80
C ALA A 64 -5.51 -0.48 -17.97
N GLU A 65 -5.97 0.63 -18.53
CA GLU A 65 -6.00 1.93 -17.85
C GLU A 65 -6.81 1.90 -16.53
N THR A 66 -7.85 1.07 -16.47
CA THR A 66 -8.63 0.81 -15.25
C THR A 66 -7.77 0.18 -14.15
N ALA A 67 -6.93 -0.80 -14.50
CA ALA A 67 -6.02 -1.43 -13.56
C ALA A 67 -4.94 -0.46 -13.05
N LYS A 68 -4.40 0.39 -13.93
CA LYS A 68 -3.43 1.44 -13.53
C LYS A 68 -4.05 2.45 -12.57
N LYS A 69 -5.30 2.86 -12.84
CA LYS A 69 -6.05 3.76 -11.96
C LYS A 69 -6.27 3.11 -10.59
N ASP A 70 -6.71 1.85 -10.56
CA ASP A 70 -6.91 1.09 -9.33
C ASP A 70 -5.62 0.96 -8.50
N ILE A 71 -4.49 0.67 -9.14
CA ILE A 71 -3.16 0.63 -8.51
C ILE A 71 -2.84 2.00 -7.90
N THR A 72 -3.00 3.07 -8.68
CA THR A 72 -2.69 4.45 -8.26
C THR A 72 -3.55 4.88 -7.08
N ASP A 73 -4.85 4.62 -7.12
CA ASP A 73 -5.79 4.96 -6.05
C ASP A 73 -5.48 4.17 -4.77
N THR A 74 -5.12 2.89 -4.90
CA THR A 74 -4.75 2.03 -3.76
C THR A 74 -3.43 2.49 -3.13
N LEU A 75 -2.42 2.80 -3.94
CA LEU A 75 -1.15 3.35 -3.47
C LEU A 75 -1.35 4.68 -2.75
N ARG A 76 -2.15 5.58 -3.35
CA ARG A 76 -2.49 6.87 -2.74
C ARG A 76 -3.13 6.67 -1.37
N ALA A 77 -4.11 5.78 -1.25
CA ALA A 77 -4.75 5.49 0.02
C ALA A 77 -3.76 4.97 1.08
N CYS A 78 -2.85 4.07 0.69
CA CYS A 78 -1.81 3.56 1.59
C CYS A 78 -0.89 4.69 2.09
N TYR A 79 -0.41 5.55 1.19
CA TYR A 79 0.44 6.68 1.57
C TYR A 79 -0.28 7.70 2.47
N LEU A 80 -1.53 8.02 2.17
CA LEU A 80 -2.34 8.92 3.00
C LEU A 80 -2.57 8.35 4.39
N ASN A 81 -2.87 7.05 4.50
CA ASN A 81 -3.07 6.40 5.79
C ASN A 81 -1.78 6.37 6.63
N MET A 82 -0.64 6.04 6.01
CA MET A 82 0.66 6.07 6.70
C MET A 82 1.05 7.48 7.15
N ALA A 83 0.87 8.49 6.29
CA ALA A 83 1.15 9.89 6.64
C ALA A 83 0.20 10.40 7.74
N GLY A 84 -1.07 10.03 7.66
CA GLY A 84 -2.09 10.38 8.65
C GLY A 84 -1.75 9.83 10.03
N GLU A 85 -1.30 8.58 10.13
CA GLU A 85 -0.88 7.99 11.41
C GLU A 85 0.32 8.72 12.02
N LEU A 86 1.33 9.04 11.21
CA LEU A 86 2.50 9.78 11.69
C LEU A 86 2.11 11.18 12.20
N ALA A 87 1.21 11.86 11.49
CA ALA A 87 0.67 13.15 11.91
C ALA A 87 -0.15 13.04 13.21
N TRP A 88 -0.99 12.01 13.34
CA TRP A 88 -1.77 11.73 14.55
C TRP A 88 -0.87 11.47 15.78
N LYS A 89 0.20 10.69 15.63
CA LYS A 89 1.16 10.45 16.72
C LYS A 89 1.88 11.73 17.16
N ARG A 90 2.26 12.59 16.21
CA ARG A 90 2.88 13.89 16.53
C ARG A 90 1.91 14.81 17.27
N ALA A 91 0.66 14.89 16.82
CA ALA A 91 -0.36 15.67 17.50
C ALA A 91 -0.63 15.15 18.92
N ALA A 92 -0.81 13.83 19.09
CA ALA A 92 -1.04 13.22 20.41
C ALA A 92 0.14 13.43 21.38
N GLY A 93 1.38 13.36 20.90
CA GLY A 93 2.57 13.71 21.69
C GLY A 93 2.59 15.17 22.11
N ALA A 94 2.29 16.09 21.19
CA ALA A 94 2.22 17.53 21.48
C ALA A 94 1.12 17.90 22.48
N PHE A 95 -0.02 17.21 22.48
CA PHE A 95 -1.08 17.40 23.48
C PHE A 95 -0.75 16.77 24.84
N GLY A 96 0.05 15.70 24.87
CA GLY A 96 0.52 15.08 26.12
C GLY A 96 1.49 15.98 26.91
N ASP A 97 2.32 16.75 26.21
CA ASP A 97 3.27 17.67 26.83
C ASP A 97 2.63 18.98 27.34
N LEU A 98 1.42 19.32 26.87
CA LEU A 98 0.65 20.48 27.33
C LEU A 98 -0.25 20.20 28.56
N ALA A 99 -0.37 18.93 28.97
CA ALA A 99 -1.20 18.48 30.08
C ALA A 99 -0.40 18.14 31.36
N ARG A 100 0.88 18.50 31.42
CA ARG A 100 1.75 18.37 32.60
C ARG A 100 2.14 19.73 33.17
#